data_AF-A0A6F9DKM6-F1
#
_entry.id   AF-A0A6F9DKM6-F1
#
_cell.length_a   1.000
_cell.length_b   1.000
_cell.length_c   1.000
_cell.angle_alpha   90.00
_cell.angle_beta   90.00
_cell.angle_gamma   90.00
#
_symmetry.space_group_name_H-M   'P 1'
#
loop_
_entity.id
_entity.type
_entity.pdbx_description
1 polymer ?
#
loop_
_entity_poly.entity_id
_entity_poly.type
_entity_poly.pdbx_seq_one_letter_code
_entity_poly.pdbx_strand_id
1 'polypeptide(L)'
;MLPACINRQLRGFTTTAISLKNKRNKVLKKFGVDFRYIIPKNGPKPPTESTVTYPQTPEHLTPESWVKRGDMTRTKPLLWHCNWVMQRDARRRALGAHYGPVSLRLHALQYNDFLPLMLRQVAHKEYNTLPRASNRFSPTNRCVITSRPRGKKRRWRVSRIVFRHFADHGQMCGVKRAQW
;
A
#
# COMPACT_ATOMS: atom_id res chain seq x y z
N MET A 1 -27.92 -46.56 33.97
CA MET A 1 -29.39 -46.70 33.93
C MET A 1 -29.98 -45.70 34.93
N LEU A 2 -30.80 -44.77 34.40
CA LEU A 2 -31.83 -43.91 35.04
C LEU A 2 -31.41 -42.86 36.11
N PRO A 3 -32.17 -41.75 36.32
CA PRO A 3 -33.39 -41.28 35.62
C PRO A 3 -33.43 -39.76 35.26
N ALA A 4 -34.43 -39.41 34.43
CA ALA A 4 -35.02 -38.07 34.25
C ALA A 4 -35.50 -37.49 35.60
N CYS A 5 -35.80 -36.21 35.84
CA CYS A 5 -36.56 -35.19 35.12
C CYS A 5 -36.62 -33.98 36.08
N ILE A 6 -36.72 -32.71 35.64
CA ILE A 6 -37.53 -31.65 36.27
C ILE A 6 -37.58 -30.46 35.32
N ASN A 7 -38.80 -30.15 34.89
CA ASN A 7 -39.20 -28.94 34.18
C ASN A 7 -39.00 -27.69 35.05
N ARG A 8 -38.58 -26.58 34.44
CA ARG A 8 -39.08 -25.26 34.86
C ARG A 8 -39.44 -24.41 33.64
N GLN A 9 -40.71 -24.03 33.62
CA GLN A 9 -41.42 -23.28 32.60
C GLN A 9 -40.98 -21.80 32.50
N LEU A 10 -40.83 -21.37 31.24
CA LEU A 10 -41.44 -20.19 30.59
C LEU A 10 -40.97 -18.75 30.89
N ARG A 11 -40.83 -18.02 29.76
CA ARG A 11 -40.90 -16.55 29.51
C ARG A 11 -39.65 -15.76 29.93
N GLY A 12 -38.99 -14.92 29.13
CA GLY A 12 -39.22 -14.30 27.83
C GLY A 12 -38.28 -13.06 27.76
N PHE A 13 -38.09 -12.47 26.57
CA PHE A 13 -37.31 -11.23 26.27
C PHE A 13 -35.77 -11.41 26.27
N THR A 14 -34.99 -11.14 25.22
CA THR A 14 -35.15 -10.25 24.07
C THR A 14 -34.46 -10.81 22.82
N THR A 15 -35.23 -10.95 21.74
CA THR A 15 -34.74 -11.03 20.36
C THR A 15 -34.40 -9.63 19.87
N THR A 16 -33.26 -9.06 20.27
CA THR A 16 -32.82 -7.74 19.76
C THR A 16 -31.35 -7.71 19.40
N ALA A 17 -30.98 -8.41 18.32
CA ALA A 17 -29.74 -8.10 17.59
C ALA A 17 -29.72 -8.52 16.11
N ILE A 18 -30.74 -9.27 15.64
CA ILE A 18 -30.74 -9.86 14.28
C ILE A 18 -31.66 -9.09 13.30
N SER A 19 -32.56 -8.22 13.77
CA SER A 19 -33.55 -7.54 12.92
C SER A 19 -33.11 -6.18 12.34
N LEU A 20 -32.18 -5.45 12.98
CA LEU A 20 -31.80 -4.10 12.53
C LEU A 20 -30.82 -4.05 11.35
N LYS A 21 -30.05 -5.13 11.12
CA LYS A 21 -29.17 -5.24 9.94
C LYS A 21 -29.94 -5.47 8.64
N ASN A 22 -31.10 -6.13 8.71
CA ASN A 22 -31.90 -6.44 7.51
C ASN A 22 -32.86 -5.31 7.07
N LYS A 23 -33.29 -4.42 7.97
CA LYS A 23 -34.14 -3.26 7.57
C LYS A 23 -33.35 -2.14 6.87
N ARG A 24 -32.12 -1.84 7.31
CA ARG A 24 -31.25 -0.82 6.67
C ARG A 24 -30.91 -1.16 5.21
N ASN A 25 -30.64 -2.44 4.95
CA ASN A 25 -30.31 -2.92 3.59
C ASN A 25 -31.50 -2.90 2.62
N LYS A 26 -32.75 -2.91 3.13
CA LYS A 26 -33.98 -2.88 2.31
C LYS A 26 -34.37 -1.47 1.86
N VAL A 27 -34.15 -0.46 2.72
CA VAL A 27 -34.38 0.96 2.39
C VAL A 27 -33.36 1.45 1.35
N LEU A 28 -32.10 1.04 1.47
CA LEU A 28 -31.01 1.47 0.59
C LEU A 28 -31.06 0.84 -0.82
N LYS A 29 -31.61 -0.38 -0.96
CA LYS A 29 -31.90 -1.00 -2.26
C LYS A 29 -32.97 -0.27 -3.07
N LYS A 30 -33.90 0.43 -2.40
CA LYS A 30 -34.95 1.24 -3.05
C LYS A 30 -34.38 2.47 -3.76
N PHE A 31 -33.19 2.92 -3.38
CA PHE A 31 -32.45 4.05 -3.98
C PHE A 31 -31.30 3.61 -4.91
N GLY A 32 -31.23 2.32 -5.29
CA GLY A 32 -30.28 1.83 -6.29
C GLY A 32 -28.80 1.83 -5.87
N VAL A 33 -28.48 1.84 -4.57
CA VAL A 33 -27.08 1.87 -4.10
C VAL A 33 -26.63 0.48 -3.64
N ASP A 34 -26.06 -0.30 -4.55
CA ASP A 34 -25.43 -1.59 -4.24
C ASP A 34 -24.01 -1.40 -3.71
N PHE A 35 -23.85 -1.38 -2.38
CA PHE A 35 -22.52 -1.45 -1.75
C PHE A 35 -22.00 -2.89 -1.71
N ARG A 36 -21.76 -3.48 -2.88
CA ARG A 36 -20.86 -4.62 -3.01
C ARG A 36 -19.53 -4.14 -3.58
N TYR A 37 -18.78 -3.39 -2.78
CA TYR A 37 -17.34 -3.35 -2.94
C TYR A 37 -16.71 -3.29 -1.56
N ILE A 38 -16.12 -4.39 -1.13
CA ILE A 38 -15.16 -4.38 -0.04
C ILE A 38 -13.96 -3.62 -0.60
N ILE A 39 -13.90 -2.31 -0.32
CA ILE A 39 -12.83 -1.44 -0.80
C ILE A 39 -11.51 -1.94 -0.18
N PRO A 40 -10.50 -2.35 -0.97
CA PRO A 40 -9.19 -2.63 -0.41
C PRO A 40 -8.62 -1.34 0.18
N LYS A 41 -8.22 -1.36 1.45
CA LYS A 41 -7.75 -0.17 2.22
C LYS A 41 -6.60 0.63 1.57
N ASN A 42 -6.03 0.18 0.45
CA ASN A 42 -4.87 0.77 -0.23
C ASN A 42 -5.03 0.97 -1.76
N GLY A 43 -6.24 0.85 -2.32
CA GLY A 43 -6.50 1.11 -3.74
C GLY A 43 -6.74 2.60 -4.05
N PRO A 44 -6.56 3.05 -5.30
CA PRO A 44 -7.11 4.33 -5.73
C PRO A 44 -8.63 4.31 -5.53
N LYS A 45 -9.22 5.40 -5.04
CA LYS A 45 -10.67 5.54 -5.04
C LYS A 45 -11.10 5.73 -6.50
N PRO A 46 -12.07 4.96 -7.02
CA PRO A 46 -12.53 5.17 -8.39
C PRO A 46 -13.08 6.59 -8.51
N PRO A 47 -12.81 7.30 -9.62
CA PRO A 47 -13.40 8.61 -9.85
C PRO A 47 -14.92 8.47 -9.98
N THR A 48 -15.66 9.42 -9.41
CA THR A 48 -17.12 9.47 -9.44
C THR A 48 -17.69 9.86 -10.80
N GLU A 49 -16.85 10.31 -11.74
CA GLU A 49 -17.23 10.70 -13.11
C GLU A 49 -16.24 10.09 -14.12
N SER A 50 -16.74 9.64 -15.26
CA SER A 50 -16.10 8.72 -16.21
C SER A 50 -14.98 9.28 -17.10
N THR A 51 -14.37 10.43 -16.77
CA THR A 51 -13.66 11.23 -17.81
C THR A 51 -12.14 11.15 -17.77
N VAL A 52 -11.49 10.62 -16.73
CA VAL A 52 -10.02 10.71 -16.62
C VAL A 52 -9.37 9.33 -16.69
N THR A 53 -9.05 8.90 -17.91
CA THR A 53 -8.33 7.65 -18.17
C THR A 53 -6.85 7.80 -17.83
N TYR A 54 -6.47 7.51 -16.60
CA TYR A 54 -5.06 7.36 -16.22
C TYR A 54 -4.46 6.09 -16.82
N PRO A 55 -3.13 6.02 -17.01
CA PRO A 55 -2.48 4.75 -17.29
C PRO A 55 -2.82 3.78 -16.15
N GLN A 56 -3.49 2.68 -16.50
CA GLN A 56 -3.85 1.67 -15.51
C GLN A 56 -2.58 1.15 -14.82
N THR A 57 -2.72 0.71 -13.56
CA THR A 57 -1.57 0.08 -12.89
C THR A 57 -1.18 -1.15 -13.69
N PRO A 58 0.09 -1.28 -14.14
CA PRO A 58 0.47 -2.43 -14.94
C PRO A 58 0.31 -3.70 -14.10
N GLU A 59 -0.07 -4.80 -14.74
CA GLU A 59 -0.48 -6.04 -14.06
C GLU A 59 0.57 -6.54 -13.05
N HIS A 60 1.85 -6.37 -13.36
CA HIS A 60 2.98 -6.76 -12.53
C HIS A 60 3.24 -5.85 -11.30
N LEU A 61 2.51 -4.75 -11.11
CA LEU A 61 2.60 -3.85 -9.94
C LEU A 61 1.38 -3.97 -9.00
N THR A 62 0.42 -4.80 -9.36
CA THR A 62 -0.78 -5.07 -8.55
C THR A 62 -0.41 -5.69 -7.19
N PRO A 63 -1.22 -5.49 -6.13
CA PRO A 63 -0.95 -6.13 -4.85
C PRO A 63 -0.88 -7.65 -4.96
N GLU A 64 -1.70 -8.24 -5.82
CA GLU A 64 -1.80 -9.69 -6.02
C GLU A 64 -0.54 -10.27 -6.68
N SER A 65 0.00 -9.60 -7.70
CA SER A 65 1.25 -10.01 -8.35
C SER A 65 2.47 -9.90 -7.42
N TRP A 66 2.51 -8.91 -6.52
CA TRP A 66 3.60 -8.75 -5.55
C TRP A 66 3.43 -9.57 -4.27
N VAL A 67 2.24 -10.12 -4.02
CA VAL A 67 1.95 -11.05 -2.91
C VAL A 67 2.18 -12.51 -3.36
N LYS A 68 2.06 -12.81 -4.65
CA LYS A 68 2.39 -14.14 -5.22
C LYS A 68 3.85 -14.22 -5.67
N ARG A 69 4.44 -15.40 -5.46
CA ARG A 69 5.82 -15.84 -5.74
C ARG A 69 6.83 -15.51 -4.65
N GLY A 70 6.73 -16.28 -3.56
CA GLY A 70 7.90 -17.04 -3.13
C GLY A 70 7.71 -18.48 -3.54
N ASP A 71 8.80 -19.19 -3.87
CA ASP A 71 8.75 -20.57 -4.33
C ASP A 71 7.98 -21.43 -3.32
N MET A 72 6.86 -22.01 -3.74
CA MET A 72 5.95 -22.81 -2.89
C MET A 72 6.55 -24.17 -2.49
N THR A 73 7.81 -24.43 -2.81
CA THR A 73 8.48 -25.72 -2.59
C THR A 73 9.27 -25.79 -1.28
N ARG A 74 9.15 -24.78 -0.41
CA ARG A 74 9.77 -24.78 0.93
C ARG A 74 8.80 -24.17 1.93
N THR A 75 8.78 -24.67 3.17
CA THR A 75 7.90 -24.26 4.29
C THR A 75 7.91 -22.76 4.67
N LYS A 76 8.62 -21.89 3.94
CA LYS A 76 8.64 -20.44 4.09
C LYS A 76 8.59 -19.79 2.69
N PRO A 77 7.83 -18.70 2.47
CA PRO A 77 7.86 -17.98 1.21
C PRO A 77 9.24 -17.35 1.00
N LEU A 78 9.95 -17.75 -0.07
CA LEU A 78 11.18 -17.09 -0.52
C LEU A 78 10.83 -15.72 -1.12
N LEU A 79 11.13 -14.63 -0.41
CA LEU A 79 10.98 -13.29 -0.98
C LEU A 79 12.15 -13.03 -1.95
N TRP A 80 11.90 -12.38 -3.10
CA TRP A 80 12.97 -11.92 -4.02
C TRP A 80 13.95 -10.94 -3.36
N HIS A 81 13.54 -10.38 -2.24
CA HIS A 81 14.29 -9.43 -1.44
C HIS A 81 14.51 -10.02 -0.05
N CYS A 82 15.56 -9.59 0.62
CA CYS A 82 15.91 -10.05 1.96
C CYS A 82 14.79 -9.95 2.99
N ASN A 83 13.86 -8.99 2.85
CA ASN A 83 12.72 -8.80 3.74
C ASN A 83 11.49 -8.29 2.97
N TRP A 84 10.29 -8.59 3.49
CA TRP A 84 9.03 -8.10 2.94
C TRP A 84 8.94 -6.57 2.88
N VAL A 85 9.57 -5.89 3.83
CA VAL A 85 9.59 -4.42 3.83
C VAL A 85 10.39 -3.86 2.65
N MET A 86 11.44 -4.57 2.22
CA MET A 86 12.22 -4.20 1.03
C MET A 86 11.42 -4.46 -0.25
N GLN A 87 10.67 -5.56 -0.30
CA GLN A 87 9.75 -5.85 -1.40
C GLN A 87 8.65 -4.79 -1.54
N ARG A 88 8.02 -4.39 -0.43
CA ARG A 88 7.05 -3.30 -0.42
C ARG A 88 7.67 -1.98 -0.92
N ASP A 89 8.91 -1.72 -0.56
CA ASP A 89 9.64 -0.51 -0.93
C ASP A 89 10.07 -0.52 -2.41
N ALA A 90 10.44 -1.67 -2.96
CA ALA A 90 10.68 -1.86 -4.40
C ALA A 90 9.41 -1.63 -5.22
N ARG A 91 8.27 -2.16 -4.75
CA ARG A 91 6.95 -1.90 -5.35
C ARG A 91 6.60 -0.41 -5.39
N ARG A 92 6.83 0.32 -4.29
CA ARG A 92 6.62 1.78 -4.24
C ARG A 92 7.48 2.52 -5.25
N ARG A 93 8.74 2.11 -5.45
CA ARG A 93 9.62 2.71 -6.46
C ARG A 93 9.10 2.46 -7.87
N ALA A 94 8.66 1.24 -8.16
CA ALA A 94 8.07 0.90 -9.46
C ALA A 94 6.80 1.73 -9.73
N LEU A 95 5.91 1.84 -8.75
CA LEU A 95 4.71 2.68 -8.84
C LEU A 95 5.06 4.17 -9.02
N GLY A 96 6.06 4.67 -8.27
CA GLY A 96 6.52 6.04 -8.42
C GLY A 96 7.14 6.35 -9.78
N ALA A 97 7.82 5.38 -10.40
CA ALA A 97 8.34 5.51 -11.76
C ALA A 97 7.20 5.57 -12.79
N HIS A 98 6.20 4.71 -12.65
CA HIS A 98 5.04 4.65 -13.54
C HIS A 98 4.17 5.92 -13.49
N TYR A 99 3.77 6.35 -12.29
CA TYR A 99 2.88 7.50 -12.09
C TYR A 99 3.62 8.85 -12.03
N GLY A 100 4.96 8.84 -11.96
CA GLY A 100 5.81 10.03 -11.92
C GLY A 100 5.44 11.15 -12.90
N PRO A 101 5.27 10.88 -14.22
CA PRO A 101 4.92 11.92 -15.18
C PRO A 101 3.52 12.51 -14.95
N VAL A 102 2.54 11.68 -14.58
CA VAL A 102 1.16 12.12 -14.31
C VAL A 102 1.11 12.98 -13.05
N SER A 103 1.75 12.52 -11.96
CA SER A 103 1.81 13.29 -10.71
C SER A 103 2.50 14.63 -10.88
N LEU A 104 3.56 14.71 -11.70
CA LEU A 104 4.25 15.96 -11.99
C LEU A 104 3.34 16.97 -12.70
N ARG A 105 2.59 16.52 -13.71
CA ARG A 105 1.64 17.36 -14.46
C ARG A 105 0.52 17.89 -13.57
N LEU A 106 -0.10 17.02 -12.77
CA LEU A 106 -1.18 17.40 -11.86
C LEU A 106 -0.68 18.34 -10.76
N HIS A 107 0.51 18.10 -10.22
CA HIS A 107 1.12 18.98 -9.23
C HIS A 107 1.44 20.35 -9.82
N ALA A 108 1.93 20.42 -11.06
CA ALA A 108 2.11 21.70 -11.74
C ALA A 108 0.77 22.45 -11.82
N LEU A 109 -0.29 21.82 -12.33
CA LEU A 109 -1.63 22.41 -12.42
C LEU A 109 -2.18 22.89 -11.06
N GLN A 110 -1.96 22.12 -10.00
CA GLN A 110 -2.43 22.44 -8.65
C GLN A 110 -1.81 23.74 -8.11
N TYR A 111 -0.50 23.92 -8.31
CA TYR A 111 0.29 25.00 -7.72
C TYR A 111 0.59 26.15 -8.69
N ASN A 112 -0.24 26.32 -9.73
CA ASN A 112 -0.14 27.45 -10.65
C ASN A 112 -1.02 28.62 -10.21
N ASP A 113 -0.48 29.83 -10.17
CA ASP A 113 -1.26 31.03 -9.81
C ASP A 113 -2.05 31.63 -10.98
N PHE A 114 -1.64 31.36 -12.23
CA PHE A 114 -2.29 31.87 -13.43
C PHE A 114 -3.62 31.18 -13.79
N LEU A 115 -3.85 29.95 -13.30
CA LEU A 115 -5.02 29.15 -13.68
C LEU A 115 -6.25 29.52 -12.84
N PRO A 116 -7.46 29.48 -13.43
CA PRO A 116 -8.69 29.66 -12.68
C PRO A 116 -8.83 28.59 -11.59
N LEU A 117 -9.44 28.96 -10.47
CA LEU A 117 -9.57 28.11 -9.29
C LEU A 117 -10.26 26.77 -9.59
N MET A 118 -11.25 26.76 -10.48
CA MET A 118 -12.00 25.55 -10.85
C MET A 118 -11.08 24.46 -11.40
N LEU A 119 -10.14 24.81 -12.28
CA LEU A 119 -9.18 23.86 -12.84
C LEU A 119 -8.21 23.33 -11.77
N ARG A 120 -7.77 24.19 -10.85
CA ARG A 120 -6.92 23.78 -9.72
C ARG A 120 -7.62 22.79 -8.80
N GLN A 121 -8.91 23.01 -8.53
CA GLN A 121 -9.73 22.11 -7.71
C GLN A 121 -9.91 20.75 -8.39
N VAL A 122 -10.11 20.71 -9.71
CA VAL A 122 -10.18 19.46 -10.48
C VAL A 122 -8.83 18.73 -10.41
N ALA A 123 -7.72 19.41 -10.70
CA ALA A 123 -6.38 18.83 -10.60
C ALA A 123 -6.07 18.30 -9.19
N HIS A 124 -6.53 18.99 -8.14
CA HIS A 124 -6.39 18.53 -6.76
C HIS A 124 -7.23 17.27 -6.46
N LYS A 125 -8.48 17.21 -6.93
CA LYS A 125 -9.32 16.00 -6.82
C LYS A 125 -8.65 14.83 -7.53
N GLU A 126 -8.17 15.05 -8.74
CA GLU A 126 -7.45 14.08 -9.57
C GLU A 126 -6.18 13.57 -8.91
N TYR A 127 -5.33 14.47 -8.39
CA TYR A 127 -4.11 14.09 -7.68
C TYR A 127 -4.40 13.18 -6.47
N ASN A 128 -5.51 13.41 -5.77
CA ASN A 128 -5.95 12.60 -4.63
C ASN A 128 -6.51 11.22 -5.03
N THR A 129 -6.90 11.01 -6.28
CA THR A 129 -7.35 9.68 -6.76
C THR A 129 -6.19 8.71 -6.98
N LEU A 130 -4.97 9.23 -7.23
CA LEU A 130 -3.79 8.41 -7.48
C LEU A 130 -3.48 7.47 -6.30
N PRO A 131 -2.88 6.29 -6.56
CA PRO A 131 -2.53 5.37 -5.49
C PRO A 131 -1.50 6.00 -4.55
N ARG A 132 -1.78 6.02 -3.23
CA ARG A 132 -0.91 6.65 -2.21
C ARG A 132 0.56 6.16 -2.25
N ALA A 133 0.78 4.92 -2.64
CA ALA A 133 2.12 4.33 -2.77
C ALA A 133 2.98 4.95 -3.88
N SER A 134 2.37 5.64 -4.85
CA SER A 134 3.07 6.32 -5.95
C SER A 134 3.73 7.65 -5.56
N ASN A 135 3.38 8.22 -4.40
CA ASN A 135 3.93 9.49 -3.96
C ASN A 135 5.47 9.44 -3.89
N ARG A 136 6.14 10.46 -4.45
CA ARG A 136 7.60 10.64 -4.48
C ARG A 136 8.25 10.49 -3.09
N PHE A 137 7.56 10.85 -2.02
CA PHE A 137 8.07 10.76 -0.64
C PHE A 137 7.84 9.39 0.04
N SER A 138 7.07 8.50 -0.58
CA SER A 138 6.76 7.16 -0.05
C SER A 138 7.95 6.20 0.06
N PRO A 139 8.90 6.12 -0.90
CA PRO A 139 10.01 5.19 -0.82
C PRO A 139 11.04 5.60 0.24
N THR A 140 11.53 4.61 0.98
CA THR A 140 12.54 4.77 2.02
C THR A 140 13.87 4.25 1.51
N ASN A 141 14.96 5.00 1.64
CA ASN A 141 16.27 4.51 1.17
C ASN A 141 16.68 3.24 1.97
N ARG A 142 16.72 2.08 1.32
CA ARG A 142 17.18 0.77 1.82
C ARG A 142 18.69 0.71 2.07
N CYS A 143 19.16 -0.16 2.96
CA CYS A 143 20.37 -0.92 2.65
C CYS A 143 20.01 -1.98 1.60
N VAL A 144 20.77 -2.09 0.51
CA VAL A 144 20.49 -3.05 -0.56
C VAL A 144 20.62 -4.50 -0.07
N ILE A 145 21.60 -4.79 0.79
CA ILE A 145 21.92 -6.15 1.23
C ILE A 145 21.06 -6.59 2.42
N THR A 146 20.88 -5.72 3.43
CA THR A 146 20.20 -6.13 4.68
C THR A 146 18.82 -5.48 4.87
N SER A 147 18.37 -4.61 3.97
CA SER A 147 17.15 -3.80 4.11
C SER A 147 17.07 -2.87 5.33
N ARG A 148 18.18 -2.68 6.06
CA ARG A 148 18.26 -1.81 7.25
C ARG A 148 17.82 -0.38 6.91
N PRO A 149 16.87 0.21 7.67
CA PRO A 149 16.28 1.51 7.31
C PRO A 149 17.19 2.71 7.65
N ARG A 150 17.97 2.62 8.72
CA ARG A 150 18.77 3.71 9.30
C ARG A 150 20.27 3.45 9.20
N GLY A 151 21.07 4.52 9.29
CA GLY A 151 22.54 4.44 9.31
C GLY A 151 23.12 3.82 8.05
N LYS A 152 22.61 4.24 6.89
CA LYS A 152 23.08 3.85 5.56
C LYS A 152 23.88 4.98 4.94
N LYS A 153 24.93 4.67 4.20
CA LYS A 153 25.70 5.68 3.47
C LYS A 153 25.06 5.85 2.09
N ARG A 154 24.65 7.08 1.75
CA ARG A 154 23.88 7.38 0.52
C ARG A 154 24.64 7.00 -0.75
N ARG A 155 25.94 7.30 -0.80
CA ARG A 155 26.84 7.03 -1.95
C ARG A 155 26.81 5.54 -2.36
N TRP A 156 27.02 4.64 -1.40
CA TRP A 156 27.10 3.20 -1.66
C TRP A 156 25.79 2.43 -1.43
N ARG A 157 24.74 3.08 -0.89
CA ARG A 157 23.44 2.47 -0.56
C ARG A 157 23.52 1.23 0.36
N VAL A 158 24.59 1.12 1.14
CA VAL A 158 24.78 0.06 2.15
C VAL A 158 24.66 0.59 3.57
N SER A 159 24.30 -0.29 4.49
CA SER A 159 24.28 0.00 5.93
C SER A 159 25.70 0.20 6.47
N ARG A 160 25.85 0.91 7.58
CA ARG A 160 27.15 1.10 8.25
C ARG A 160 27.85 -0.21 8.63
N ILE A 161 27.10 -1.27 8.94
CA ILE A 161 27.64 -2.57 9.36
C ILE A 161 28.27 -3.26 8.16
N VAL A 162 27.49 -3.36 7.08
CA VAL A 162 27.93 -3.94 5.81
C VAL A 162 29.06 -3.13 5.17
N PHE A 163 28.97 -1.79 5.25
CA PHE A 163 30.02 -0.90 4.79
C PHE A 163 31.35 -1.17 5.52
N ARG A 164 31.32 -1.31 6.86
CA ARG A 164 32.51 -1.64 7.64
C ARG A 164 33.07 -3.00 7.25
N HIS A 165 32.21 -4.02 7.12
CA HIS A 165 32.64 -5.35 6.67
C HIS A 165 33.40 -5.29 5.34
N PHE A 166 32.85 -4.60 4.32
CA PHE A 166 33.55 -4.47 3.03
C PHE A 166 34.82 -3.61 3.12
N ALA A 167 34.84 -2.58 3.96
CA ALA A 167 36.00 -1.70 4.11
C ALA A 167 37.16 -2.40 4.82
N ASP A 168 36.87 -3.11 5.92
CA ASP A 168 37.87 -3.79 6.74
C ASP A 168 38.53 -4.95 5.97
N HIS A 169 37.82 -5.60 5.03
CA HIS A 169 38.37 -6.64 4.14
C HIS A 169 38.97 -6.10 2.83
N GLY A 170 39.07 -4.78 2.65
CA GLY A 170 39.65 -4.18 1.43
C GLY A 170 38.82 -4.43 0.15
N GLN A 171 37.56 -4.80 0.26
CA GLN A 171 36.69 -5.09 -0.90
C GLN A 171 36.15 -3.82 -1.58
N MET A 172 36.38 -2.64 -1.00
CA MET A 172 36.02 -1.35 -1.58
C MET A 172 37.26 -0.57 -2.04
N CYS A 173 37.28 -0.17 -3.30
CA CYS A 173 38.36 0.63 -3.85
C CYS A 173 38.47 2.01 -3.18
N GLY A 174 39.68 2.39 -2.75
CA GLY A 174 39.98 3.72 -2.22
C GLY A 174 39.42 4.03 -0.83
N VAL A 175 38.81 3.06 -0.14
CA VAL A 175 38.35 3.24 1.24
C VAL A 175 39.47 2.79 2.19
N LYS A 176 40.10 3.75 2.86
CA LYS A 176 41.06 3.52 3.94
C LYS A 176 40.57 4.10 5.26
N ARG A 177 41.12 3.63 6.38
CA ARG A 177 40.91 4.29 7.68
C ARG A 177 41.53 5.68 7.64
N ALA A 178 40.86 6.66 8.25
CA ALA A 178 41.41 8.00 8.36
C ALA A 178 42.64 7.95 9.28
N GLN A 179 43.73 8.53 8.82
CA GLN A 179 44.96 8.77 9.57
C GLN A 179 45.22 10.26 9.39
N TRP A 180 45.33 10.98 10.49
CA TRP A 180 45.69 12.39 10.56
C TRP A 180 46.91 12.52 11.46
#